data_AF-A0A7J3TMI7-F1
#
_entry.id   AF-A0A7J3TMI7-F1
#
_cell.length_a   1.000
_cell.length_b   1.000
_cell.length_c   1.000
_cell.angle_alpha   90.00
_cell.angle_beta   90.00
_cell.angle_gamma   90.00
#
_symmetry.space_group_name_H-M   'P 1'
#
loop_
_entity.id
_entity.type
_entity.pdbx_description
1 polymer ?
#
loop_
_entity_poly.entity_id
_entity_poly.type
_entity_poly.pdbx_seq_one_letter_code
_entity_poly.pdbx_strand_id
1 'polypeptide(L)'
;MDIIEENGYYIGCGNKVEEKPTIKINAWILKCGDYSPPSIKIVKPKEDFLYLFDREILPLQQTLIIGGITVKAELNDSLNKVDRVEYYITGPDFYDYEPHAIDYSPPYEWKWNEKAMGQYEITVAAYYGNAGAVAVDKIEVYIINPFPPASSFASLHK
;
A
#
# COMPACT_ATOMS: atom_id res chain seq x y z
N MET A 1 38.09 -15.82 -7.47
CA MET A 1 36.82 -15.47 -6.82
C MET A 1 35.79 -16.23 -7.60
N ASP A 2 35.27 -17.29 -7.00
CA ASP A 2 34.33 -18.17 -7.69
C ASP A 2 32.93 -17.72 -7.28
N ILE A 3 32.08 -17.48 -8.29
CA ILE A 3 30.70 -17.06 -8.10
C ILE A 3 29.84 -18.20 -8.64
N ILE A 4 29.00 -18.75 -7.78
CA ILE A 4 28.06 -19.81 -8.14
C ILE A 4 26.65 -19.23 -8.06
N GLU A 5 25.82 -19.55 -9.05
CA GLU A 5 24.40 -19.21 -9.06
C GLU A 5 23.57 -20.42 -8.63
N GLU A 6 22.81 -20.29 -7.55
CA GLU A 6 21.92 -21.34 -7.06
C GLU A 6 20.58 -20.72 -6.65
N ASN A 7 19.47 -21.20 -7.22
CA ASN A 7 18.10 -20.73 -6.95
C ASN A 7 17.92 -19.19 -7.07
N GLY A 8 18.66 -18.54 -7.98
CA GLY A 8 18.63 -17.08 -8.18
C GLY A 8 19.50 -16.27 -7.20
N TYR A 9 20.28 -16.94 -6.35
CA TYR A 9 21.25 -16.32 -5.44
C TYR A 9 22.67 -16.47 -5.99
N TYR A 10 23.51 -15.44 -5.80
CA TYR A 10 24.94 -15.51 -6.12
C TYR A 10 25.74 -15.73 -4.83
N ILE A 11 26.42 -16.86 -4.74
CA ILE A 11 27.33 -17.17 -3.64
C ILE A 11 28.74 -16.91 -4.12
N GLY A 12 29.37 -15.86 -3.60
CA GLY A 12 30.76 -15.53 -3.88
C GLY A 12 31.67 -15.96 -2.73
N CYS A 13 32.61 -16.87 -2.98
CA CYS A 13 33.69 -17.15 -2.04
C CYS A 13 35.03 -16.64 -2.62
N GLY A 14 35.74 -15.86 -1.81
CA GLY A 14 37.07 -15.34 -2.13
C GLY A 14 38.06 -15.78 -1.06
N ASN A 15 39.15 -16.41 -1.47
CA ASN A 15 40.30 -16.63 -0.59
C ASN A 15 41.16 -15.37 -0.60
N LYS A 16 41.31 -14.70 0.55
CA LYS A 16 42.35 -13.68 0.75
C LYS A 16 43.54 -14.40 1.40
N VAL A 17 44.67 -14.50 0.70
CA VAL A 17 45.92 -14.97 1.32
C VAL A 17 46.55 -13.77 2.02
N GLU A 18 46.57 -13.80 3.35
CA GLU A 18 47.07 -12.73 4.24
C GLU A 18 48.51 -13.01 4.73
N GLU A 19 49.32 -11.97 4.90
CA GLU A 19 50.44 -11.99 5.84
C GLU A 19 50.04 -11.34 7.19
N LYS A 20 49.46 -12.17 8.10
CA LYS A 20 49.20 -12.01 9.57
C LYS A 20 48.30 -10.85 10.09
N PRO A 21 47.58 -11.02 11.23
CA PRO A 21 46.96 -12.22 11.79
C PRO A 21 45.51 -12.37 11.28
N THR A 22 45.06 -13.62 11.14
CA THR A 22 43.74 -13.98 10.60
C THR A 22 42.60 -13.41 11.43
N ILE A 23 42.05 -12.28 11.00
CA ILE A 23 40.76 -11.79 11.50
C ILE A 23 39.69 -12.49 10.65
N LYS A 24 38.98 -13.45 11.23
CA LYS A 24 37.73 -13.96 10.66
C LYS A 24 36.70 -12.83 10.67
N ILE A 25 36.55 -12.14 9.55
CA ILE A 25 35.43 -11.23 9.30
C ILE A 25 34.26 -12.04 8.76
N ASN A 26 33.18 -12.13 9.56
CA ASN A 26 31.88 -12.54 9.04
C ASN A 26 31.25 -11.33 8.35
N ALA A 27 31.06 -11.41 7.04
CA ALA A 27 30.36 -10.39 6.27
C ALA A 27 28.94 -10.89 5.94
N TRP A 28 27.94 -10.05 6.18
CA TRP A 28 26.58 -10.27 5.70
C TRP A 28 26.44 -9.59 4.33
N ILE A 29 26.19 -10.36 3.28
CA ILE A 29 25.87 -9.82 1.96
C ILE A 29 24.34 -9.82 1.82
N LEU A 30 23.74 -8.64 1.77
CA LEU A 30 22.33 -8.45 1.42
C LEU A 30 22.25 -8.23 -0.10
N LYS A 31 21.65 -9.18 -0.83
CA LYS A 31 21.35 -9.02 -2.26
C LYS A 31 20.00 -8.32 -2.41
N CYS A 32 20.01 -7.02 -2.67
CA CYS A 32 18.82 -6.29 -3.11
C CYS A 32 18.66 -6.47 -4.62
N GLY A 33 17.46 -6.88 -5.06
CA GLY A 33 17.10 -6.83 -6.47
C GLY A 33 16.52 -5.46 -6.76
N ASP A 34 17.04 -4.77 -7.78
CA ASP A 34 16.40 -3.55 -8.27
C ASP A 34 15.25 -3.95 -9.20
N TYR A 35 14.06 -3.41 -8.94
CA TYR A 35 12.85 -3.69 -9.70
C TYR A 35 12.26 -2.36 -10.14
N SER A 36 11.86 -2.27 -11.41
CA SER A 36 11.16 -1.09 -11.89
C SER A 36 9.89 -0.86 -11.06
N PRO A 37 9.62 0.38 -10.60
CA PRO A 37 8.43 0.66 -9.81
C PRO A 37 7.16 0.26 -10.56
N PRO A 38 6.20 -0.42 -9.89
CA PRO A 38 4.88 -0.62 -10.45
C PRO A 38 4.12 0.71 -10.48
N SER A 39 3.06 0.78 -11.26
CA SER A 39 2.13 1.92 -11.26
C SER A 39 0.88 1.54 -10.47
N ILE A 40 0.60 2.28 -9.40
CA ILE A 40 -0.66 2.18 -8.64
C ILE A 40 -1.48 3.43 -8.91
N LYS A 41 -2.80 3.27 -9.07
CA LYS A 41 -3.72 4.39 -9.27
C LYS A 41 -5.02 4.20 -8.52
N ILE A 42 -5.44 5.19 -7.73
CA ILE A 42 -6.75 5.25 -7.13
C ILE A 42 -7.77 5.54 -8.24
N VAL A 43 -8.68 4.58 -8.47
CA VAL A 43 -9.75 4.69 -9.48
C VAL A 43 -11.10 5.03 -8.85
N LYS A 44 -11.20 4.88 -7.53
CA LYS A 44 -12.34 5.32 -6.71
C LYS A 44 -11.85 5.70 -5.31
N PRO A 45 -12.25 6.85 -4.75
CA PRO A 45 -13.03 7.92 -5.39
C PRO A 45 -12.25 8.58 -6.54
N LYS A 46 -12.98 9.17 -7.49
CA LYS A 46 -12.40 10.03 -8.53
C LYS A 46 -12.25 11.46 -7.98
N GLU A 47 -11.25 12.16 -8.48
CA GLU A 47 -11.11 13.60 -8.27
C GLU A 47 -12.35 14.33 -8.77
N ASP A 48 -12.70 15.43 -8.10
CA ASP A 48 -13.76 16.34 -8.52
C ASP A 48 -15.11 15.66 -8.71
N PHE A 49 -15.48 14.75 -7.81
CA PHE A 49 -16.75 14.02 -7.86
C PHE A 49 -17.50 14.01 -6.53
N LEU A 50 -18.82 14.01 -6.63
CA LEU A 50 -19.74 13.71 -5.53
C LEU A 50 -19.98 12.21 -5.42
N TYR A 51 -19.76 11.68 -4.22
CA TYR A 51 -20.17 10.35 -3.81
C TYR A 51 -21.22 10.41 -2.70
N LEU A 52 -22.30 9.62 -2.85
CA LEU A 52 -23.34 9.47 -1.83
C LEU A 52 -23.54 7.98 -1.52
N PHE A 53 -23.22 7.57 -0.30
CA PHE A 53 -23.26 6.17 0.16
C PHE A 53 -22.56 5.22 -0.83
N ASP A 54 -21.30 5.52 -1.13
CA ASP A 54 -20.44 4.78 -2.06
C ASP A 54 -20.88 4.83 -3.55
N ARG A 55 -21.91 5.60 -3.90
CA ARG A 55 -22.36 5.77 -5.30
C ARG A 55 -21.79 7.04 -5.90
N GLU A 56 -21.21 6.93 -7.09
CA GLU A 56 -20.80 8.08 -7.91
C GLU A 56 -22.05 8.81 -8.43
N ILE A 57 -22.15 10.12 -8.21
CA ILE A 57 -23.34 10.90 -8.56
C ILE A 57 -23.07 11.85 -9.73
N LEU A 58 -22.15 12.80 -9.56
CA LEU A 58 -21.85 13.81 -10.57
C LEU A 58 -20.48 14.49 -10.30
N PRO A 59 -19.85 15.09 -11.31
CA PRO A 59 -18.66 15.91 -11.13
C PRO A 59 -18.93 17.19 -10.32
N LEU A 60 -17.97 17.61 -9.51
CA LEU A 60 -17.93 18.83 -8.71
C LEU A 60 -16.60 19.58 -8.96
N GLN A 61 -16.28 20.58 -8.13
CA GLN A 61 -14.97 21.26 -8.11
C GLN A 61 -14.04 20.72 -7.02
N GLN A 62 -14.49 19.70 -6.29
CA GLN A 62 -13.78 19.01 -5.23
C GLN A 62 -14.37 17.61 -5.05
N THR A 63 -13.58 16.66 -4.55
CA THR A 63 -14.07 15.33 -4.19
C THR A 63 -14.86 15.40 -2.88
N LEU A 64 -16.18 15.20 -2.95
CA LEU A 64 -17.08 15.24 -1.79
C LEU A 64 -17.71 13.87 -1.55
N ILE A 65 -17.57 13.35 -0.35
CA ILE A 65 -18.06 12.03 0.07
C ILE A 65 -19.07 12.21 1.19
N ILE A 66 -20.30 11.70 0.98
CA ILE A 66 -21.36 11.68 1.98
C ILE A 66 -21.66 10.23 2.34
N GLY A 67 -21.40 9.85 3.60
CA GLY A 67 -21.44 8.46 4.07
C GLY A 67 -20.13 7.69 3.84
N GLY A 68 -20.16 6.36 3.96
CA GLY A 68 -19.01 5.50 3.67
C GLY A 68 -18.66 5.42 2.19
N ILE A 69 -17.41 5.08 1.90
CA ILE A 69 -16.82 4.97 0.56
C ILE A 69 -15.95 3.71 0.46
N THR A 70 -15.94 3.08 -0.72
CA THR A 70 -14.98 2.04 -1.08
C THR A 70 -13.86 2.67 -1.90
N VAL A 71 -12.66 2.66 -1.36
CA VAL A 71 -11.43 3.06 -2.04
C VAL A 71 -10.98 1.89 -2.90
N LYS A 72 -10.82 2.11 -4.21
CA LYS A 72 -10.37 1.10 -5.17
C LYS A 72 -9.13 1.58 -5.87
N ALA A 73 -8.15 0.69 -6.01
CA ALA A 73 -6.93 0.99 -6.73
C ALA A 73 -6.64 -0.06 -7.80
N GLU A 74 -6.12 0.40 -8.94
CA GLU A 74 -5.63 -0.44 -10.03
C GLU A 74 -4.11 -0.43 -10.03
N LEU A 75 -3.54 -1.61 -10.16
CA LEU A 75 -2.10 -1.84 -10.16
C LEU A 75 -1.66 -2.37 -11.52
N ASN A 76 -0.64 -1.74 -12.09
CA ASN A 76 0.12 -2.27 -13.20
C ASN A 76 1.50 -2.69 -12.70
N ASP A 77 1.68 -3.99 -12.53
CA ASP A 77 2.92 -4.62 -12.11
C ASP A 77 3.34 -5.67 -13.14
N SER A 78 4.16 -5.26 -14.11
CA SER A 78 4.63 -6.14 -15.18
C SER A 78 5.57 -7.25 -14.69
N LEU A 79 6.15 -7.12 -13.49
CA LEU A 79 7.13 -8.05 -12.94
C LEU A 79 6.55 -8.95 -11.84
N ASN A 80 5.30 -8.73 -11.42
CA ASN A 80 4.63 -9.42 -10.31
C ASN A 80 5.51 -9.42 -9.04
N LYS A 81 5.95 -8.23 -8.64
CA LYS A 81 6.82 -7.98 -7.48
C LYS A 81 6.14 -7.17 -6.37
N VAL A 82 4.88 -6.81 -6.51
CA VAL A 82 4.09 -6.22 -5.43
C VAL A 82 3.70 -7.32 -4.44
N ASP A 83 4.05 -7.10 -3.17
CA ASP A 83 3.78 -8.03 -2.08
C ASP A 83 2.44 -7.73 -1.40
N ARG A 84 2.09 -6.45 -1.30
CA ARG A 84 0.84 -5.96 -0.68
C ARG A 84 0.55 -4.51 -1.02
N VAL A 85 -0.72 -4.14 -0.87
CA VAL A 85 -1.22 -2.78 -0.96
C VAL A 85 -1.77 -2.37 0.41
N GLU A 86 -1.35 -1.21 0.90
CA GLU A 86 -1.75 -0.65 2.18
C GLU A 86 -2.52 0.66 2.01
N TYR A 87 -3.51 0.88 2.87
CA TYR A 87 -4.40 2.04 2.83
C TYR A 87 -4.22 2.89 4.07
N TYR A 88 -4.02 4.19 3.90
CA TYR A 88 -3.80 5.14 4.98
C TYR A 88 -4.68 6.38 4.81
N ILE A 89 -5.00 7.03 5.92
CA ILE A 89 -5.66 8.31 6.00
C ILE A 89 -4.73 9.31 6.68
N THR A 90 -4.66 10.50 6.12
CA THR A 90 -4.06 11.67 6.77
C THR A 90 -5.09 12.77 6.85
N GLY A 91 -5.30 13.33 8.05
CA GLY A 91 -6.11 14.52 8.25
C GLY A 91 -5.23 15.76 8.52
N PRO A 92 -5.84 16.91 8.82
CA PRO A 92 -5.10 18.15 9.08
C PRO A 92 -4.21 18.06 10.32
N ASP A 93 -4.67 17.33 11.34
CA ASP A 93 -4.02 17.24 12.66
C ASP A 93 -3.52 15.83 13.00
N PHE A 94 -3.65 14.86 12.10
CA PHE A 94 -3.19 13.49 12.32
C PHE A 94 -2.74 12.83 11.03
N TYR A 95 -1.85 11.85 11.15
CA TYR A 95 -1.50 10.92 10.10
C TYR A 95 -1.48 9.52 10.69
N ASP A 96 -1.90 8.53 9.91
CA ASP A 96 -1.83 7.15 10.35
C ASP A 96 -0.40 6.62 10.36
N TYR A 97 -0.04 5.91 11.43
CA TYR A 97 1.21 5.16 11.52
C TYR A 97 1.04 3.70 11.10
N GLU A 98 -0.19 3.18 11.18
CA GLU A 98 -0.56 1.83 10.81
C GLU A 98 -1.63 1.89 9.71
N PRO A 99 -1.62 0.97 8.73
CA PRO A 99 -2.60 0.98 7.67
C PRO A 99 -3.99 0.58 8.19
N HIS A 100 -5.03 1.21 7.67
CA HIS A 100 -6.42 0.83 7.95
C HIS A 100 -6.78 -0.53 7.34
N ALA A 101 -6.11 -0.88 6.24
CA ALA A 101 -6.26 -2.17 5.58
C ALA A 101 -5.00 -2.55 4.81
N ILE A 102 -4.82 -3.86 4.64
CA ILE A 102 -3.75 -4.46 3.85
C ILE A 102 -4.37 -5.50 2.92
N ASP A 103 -4.24 -5.31 1.62
CA ASP A 103 -4.65 -6.28 0.60
C ASP A 103 -3.42 -6.93 -0.03
N TYR A 104 -3.40 -8.27 -0.02
CA TYR A 104 -2.30 -9.06 -0.58
C TYR A 104 -2.57 -9.54 -2.02
N SER A 105 -3.79 -9.33 -2.52
CA SER A 105 -4.19 -9.80 -3.86
C SER A 105 -5.31 -8.94 -4.43
N PRO A 106 -5.36 -8.73 -5.75
CA PRO A 106 -6.45 -8.01 -6.39
C PRO A 106 -7.79 -8.77 -6.24
N PRO A 107 -8.94 -8.05 -6.28
CA PRO A 107 -9.06 -6.61 -6.44
C PRO A 107 -8.64 -5.84 -5.18
N TYR A 108 -7.86 -4.77 -5.34
CA TYR A 108 -7.37 -3.94 -4.23
C TYR A 108 -8.46 -2.94 -3.82
N GLU A 109 -9.20 -3.27 -2.77
CA GLU A 109 -10.37 -2.50 -2.33
C GLU A 109 -10.46 -2.42 -0.81
N TRP A 110 -10.57 -1.20 -0.30
CA TRP A 110 -10.82 -0.97 1.11
C TRP A 110 -12.07 -0.12 1.34
N LYS A 111 -12.94 -0.58 2.24
CA LYS A 111 -14.16 0.15 2.60
C LYS A 111 -13.90 1.06 3.81
N TRP A 112 -13.76 2.35 3.54
CA TRP A 112 -13.71 3.37 4.58
C TRP A 112 -15.13 3.77 5.00
N ASN A 113 -15.51 3.34 6.21
CA ASN A 113 -16.89 3.46 6.68
C ASN A 113 -17.00 3.89 8.13
N GLU A 114 -15.92 4.44 8.65
CA GLU A 114 -15.82 4.95 10.01
C GLU A 114 -16.36 6.38 10.07
N LYS A 115 -16.63 6.84 11.29
CA LYS A 115 -17.07 8.21 11.50
C LYS A 115 -15.93 9.17 11.10
N ALA A 116 -16.17 10.02 10.12
CA ALA A 116 -15.19 10.97 9.61
C ALA A 116 -15.89 12.26 9.17
N MET A 117 -15.31 13.41 9.48
CA MET A 117 -15.84 14.72 9.08
C MET A 117 -14.70 15.69 8.82
N GLY A 118 -14.63 16.23 7.60
CA GLY A 118 -13.63 17.22 7.20
C GLY A 118 -12.82 16.80 5.98
N GLN A 119 -11.66 17.46 5.81
CA GLN A 119 -10.72 17.18 4.72
C GLN A 119 -9.75 16.08 5.15
N TYR A 120 -9.51 15.13 4.26
CA TYR A 120 -8.53 14.05 4.45
C TYR A 120 -7.82 13.76 3.13
N GLU A 121 -6.59 13.26 3.22
CA GLU A 121 -5.85 12.63 2.13
C GLU A 121 -5.93 11.11 2.32
N ILE A 122 -6.41 10.41 1.30
CA ILE A 122 -6.36 8.95 1.22
C ILE A 122 -5.07 8.60 0.47
N THR A 123 -4.22 7.78 1.08
CA THR A 123 -2.99 7.28 0.48
C THR A 123 -3.11 5.77 0.24
N VAL A 124 -2.80 5.32 -0.97
CA VAL A 124 -2.68 3.90 -1.31
C VAL A 124 -1.22 3.61 -1.66
N ALA A 125 -0.61 2.68 -0.92
CA ALA A 125 0.80 2.35 -1.02
C ALA A 125 1.00 0.89 -1.44
N ALA A 126 1.55 0.66 -2.63
CA ALA A 126 1.95 -0.66 -3.12
C ALA A 126 3.41 -0.92 -2.74
N TYR A 127 3.63 -1.89 -1.85
CA TYR A 127 4.95 -2.34 -1.43
C TYR A 127 5.46 -3.40 -2.41
N TYR A 128 6.68 -3.22 -2.91
CA TYR A 128 7.26 -4.10 -3.92
C TYR A 128 8.76 -4.34 -3.72
N GLY A 129 9.19 -5.50 -4.23
CA GLY A 129 10.58 -5.90 -4.20
C GLY A 129 11.08 -6.24 -2.79
N ASN A 130 12.27 -6.85 -2.73
CA ASN A 130 12.83 -7.35 -1.48
C ASN A 130 13.48 -6.28 -0.59
N ALA A 131 13.57 -5.03 -1.07
CA ALA A 131 14.16 -3.90 -0.36
C ALA A 131 13.11 -3.02 0.35
N GLY A 132 11.82 -3.37 0.27
CA GLY A 132 10.74 -2.58 0.87
C GLY A 132 10.46 -1.26 0.14
N ALA A 133 10.62 -1.26 -1.20
CA ALA A 133 10.28 -0.09 -2.00
C ALA A 133 8.75 0.10 -2.06
N VAL A 134 8.32 1.34 -2.29
CA VAL A 134 6.89 1.70 -2.24
C VAL A 134 6.53 2.58 -3.42
N ALA A 135 5.46 2.23 -4.14
CA ALA A 135 4.79 3.08 -5.12
C ALA A 135 3.50 3.60 -4.48
N VAL A 136 3.20 4.88 -4.65
CA VAL A 136 2.13 5.55 -3.91
C VAL A 136 1.25 6.35 -4.85
N ASP A 137 -0.06 6.32 -4.60
CA ASP A 137 -1.02 7.28 -5.16
C ASP A 137 -1.88 7.88 -4.04
N LYS A 138 -2.37 9.10 -4.26
CA LYS A 138 -3.02 9.91 -3.23
C LYS A 138 -4.21 10.67 -3.80
N ILE A 139 -5.24 10.86 -2.98
CA ILE A 139 -6.37 11.72 -3.32
C ILE A 139 -6.86 12.51 -2.11
N GLU A 140 -7.07 13.81 -2.30
CA GLU A 140 -7.72 14.66 -1.31
C GLU A 140 -9.25 14.57 -1.42
N VAL A 141 -9.91 14.43 -0.27
CA VAL A 141 -11.37 14.30 -0.18
C VAL A 141 -11.92 15.13 0.96
N TYR A 142 -13.13 15.65 0.79
CA TYR A 142 -13.95 16.12 1.89
C TYR A 142 -15.00 15.05 2.21
N ILE A 143 -15.05 14.57 3.45
CA ILE A 143 -15.98 13.52 3.87
C ILE A 143 -16.91 14.02 4.97
N ILE A 144 -18.17 13.59 4.90
CA ILE A 144 -19.15 13.71 5.98
C ILE A 144 -19.78 12.32 6.17
N ASN A 145 -19.24 11.54 7.09
CA ASN A 145 -19.80 10.25 7.52
C ASN A 145 -20.18 10.29 9.01
N PRO A 146 -21.43 10.64 9.35
CA PRO A 146 -21.87 10.74 10.74
C PRO A 146 -22.16 9.39 11.41
N PHE A 147 -22.45 8.34 10.62
CA PHE A 147 -22.88 7.05 11.11
C PHE A 147 -22.18 5.92 10.35
N PRO A 148 -21.24 5.16 10.95
CA PRO A 148 -20.90 3.85 10.42
C PRO A 148 -22.19 3.01 10.38
N PRO A 149 -22.36 2.08 9.41
CA PRO A 149 -23.51 1.19 9.41
C PRO A 149 -23.56 0.47 10.74
N ALA A 150 -24.77 0.27 11.26
CA ALA A 150 -24.96 -0.56 12.44
C ALA A 150 -24.22 -1.88 12.23
N SER A 151 -23.35 -2.24 13.16
CA SER A 151 -22.78 -3.57 13.26
C SER A 151 -23.92 -4.55 13.05
N SER A 152 -23.87 -5.31 11.96
CA SER A 152 -24.93 -6.27 11.65
C SER A 152 -25.12 -7.17 12.88
N PHE A 153 -26.25 -7.05 13.57
CA PHE A 153 -26.72 -8.01 14.56
C PHE A 153 -27.14 -9.34 13.87
N ALA A 154 -26.42 -9.77 12.84
CA ALA A 154 -26.66 -11.03 12.13
C ALA A 154 -25.48 -11.99 12.35
N SER A 155 -25.37 -12.50 13.57
CA SER A 155 -25.25 -13.94 13.78
C SER A 155 -25.64 -14.28 15.21
N LEU A 156 -26.94 -14.28 15.47
CA LEU A 156 -27.51 -15.01 16.60
C LEU A 156 -28.76 -15.75 16.14
N HIS A 157 -28.59 -16.73 15.26
CA HIS A 157 -29.57 -17.79 15.04
C HIS A 157 -28.90 -19.04 14.47
N LYS A 158 -28.32 -19.86 15.37
CA LYS A 158 -28.60 -21.28 15.63
C LYS A 158 -27.36 -22.01 16.16
#